data_AF-E1X4X7-F1
#
_entry.id   AF-E1X4X7-F1
#
_cell.length_a   1.000
_cell.length_b   1.000
_cell.length_c   1.000
_cell.angle_alpha   90.00
_cell.angle_beta   90.00
_cell.angle_gamma   90.00
#
_symmetry.space_group_name_H-M   'P 1'
#
loop_
_entity.id
_entity.type
_entity.pdbx_description
1 polymer ?
#
loop_
_entity_poly.entity_id
_entity_poly.type
_entity_poly.pdbx_seq_one_letter_code
_entity_poly.pdbx_strand_id
1 'polypeptide(L)' 'MSIDNTELDEIMEKLENLDDEVLAVEKLREFNNATKKLGELLMNLNKDLSHGEWKTACDEAKKEVDRVVAEIKAL' A
#
# COMPACT_ATOMS: atom_id res chain seq x y z
N MET A 1 11.98 0.92 4.66
CA MET A 1 11.03 1.93 5.13
C MET A 1 9.64 1.41 4.85
N SER A 2 8.97 0.94 5.90
CA SER A 2 7.54 0.61 5.87
C SER A 2 6.72 1.90 5.81
N ILE A 3 5.42 1.80 5.53
CA ILE A 3 4.47 2.84 5.94
C ILE A 3 4.68 3.05 7.45
N ASP A 4 4.83 4.30 7.85
CA ASP A 4 4.86 4.62 9.27
C ASP A 4 3.43 4.66 9.83
N ASN A 5 3.27 4.40 11.12
CA ASN A 5 1.94 4.32 11.72
C ASN A 5 1.15 5.63 11.60
N THR A 6 1.82 6.78 11.55
CA THR A 6 1.18 8.10 11.37
C THR A 6 0.55 8.21 9.99
N GLU A 7 1.27 7.81 8.94
CA GLU A 7 0.75 7.83 7.57
C GLU A 7 -0.42 6.84 7.39
N LEU A 8 -0.37 5.70 8.08
CA LEU A 8 -1.51 4.77 8.11
C LEU A 8 -2.72 5.40 8.79
N ASP A 9 -2.54 6.03 9.95
CA ASP A 9 -3.62 6.70 10.68
C ASP A 9 -4.25 7.82 9.84
N GLU A 10 -3.44 8.64 9.15
CA GLU A 10 -3.91 9.68 8.22
C GLU A 10 -4.76 9.12 7.08
N ILE A 11 -4.31 8.00 6.48
CA ILE A 11 -5.03 7.34 5.39
C ILE A 11 -6.37 6.80 5.91
N MET A 12 -6.38 6.16 7.08
CA MET A 12 -7.59 5.60 7.68
C MET A 12 -8.58 6.70 8.05
N GLU A 13 -8.14 7.75 8.72
CA GLU A 13 -8.98 8.90 9.07
C GLU A 13 -9.61 9.54 7.82
N LYS A 14 -8.84 9.70 6.75
CA LYS A 14 -9.35 10.27 5.51
C LYS A 14 -10.42 9.40 4.86
N LEU A 15 -10.21 8.07 4.85
CA LEU A 15 -11.18 7.14 4.27
C LEU A 15 -12.45 7.00 5.13
N GLU A 16 -12.33 7.05 6.46
CA GLU A 16 -13.46 6.98 7.38
C GLU A 16 -14.37 8.22 7.31
N ASN A 17 -13.82 9.37 6.91
CA ASN A 17 -14.54 10.63 6.78
C ASN A 17 -15.03 10.95 5.35
N LEU A 18 -14.89 10.02 4.39
CA LEU A 18 -15.42 10.18 3.04
C LEU A 18 -16.94 9.99 3.03
N ASP A 19 -17.68 10.98 2.52
CA ASP A 19 -19.14 10.89 2.33
C ASP A 19 -19.54 9.77 1.35
N ASP A 20 -18.70 9.49 0.36
CA ASP A 20 -18.89 8.39 -0.59
C ASP A 20 -18.30 7.09 -0.01
N GLU A 21 -19.12 6.36 0.74
CA GLU A 21 -18.75 5.08 1.36
C GLU A 21 -18.29 4.02 0.34
N VAL A 22 -18.81 4.05 -0.90
CA VAL A 22 -18.42 3.09 -1.93
C VAL A 22 -16.98 3.37 -2.36
N LEU A 23 -16.68 4.63 -2.67
CA LEU A 23 -15.33 5.05 -3.02
C LEU A 23 -14.34 4.79 -1.87
N ALA A 24 -14.74 5.07 -0.63
CA ALA A 24 -13.92 4.79 0.55
C ALA A 24 -13.54 3.30 0.67
N VAL A 25 -14.51 2.40 0.49
CA VAL A 25 -14.28 0.95 0.53
C VAL A 25 -13.41 0.48 -0.63
N GLU A 26 -13.61 1.02 -1.83
CA GLU A 26 -12.77 0.72 -2.99
C GLU A 26 -11.31 1.12 -2.76
N LYS A 27 -11.08 2.34 -2.26
CA LYS A 27 -9.74 2.85 -1.97
C LYS A 27 -9.07 2.13 -0.81
N LEU A 28 -9.82 1.76 0.23
CA LEU A 28 -9.32 0.91 1.32
C LEU A 28 -8.88 -0.46 0.80
N ARG A 29 -9.64 -1.05 -0.13
CA ARG A 29 -9.29 -2.34 -0.74
C ARG A 29 -8.01 -2.23 -1.57
N GLU A 30 -7.87 -1.17 -2.37
CA GLU A 30 -6.66 -0.90 -3.15
C GLU A 30 -5.43 -0.76 -2.24
N PHE A 31 -5.56 0.04 -1.18
CA PHE A 31 -4.51 0.26 -0.19
C PHE A 31 -4.10 -1.04 0.51
N ASN A 32 -5.07 -1.83 0.98
CA ASN A 32 -4.80 -3.12 1.63
C ASN A 32 -4.11 -4.11 0.69
N ASN A 33 -4.51 -4.16 -0.59
CA ASN A 33 -3.88 -5.05 -1.56
C ASN A 33 -2.42 -4.65 -1.84
N ALA A 34 -2.15 -3.36 -2.03
CA ALA A 34 -0.81 -2.85 -2.29
C ALA A 34 0.13 -3.08 -1.10
N THR A 35 -0.34 -2.76 0.11
CA THR A 35 0.45 -2.93 1.35
C THR A 35 0.69 -4.40 1.69
N LYS A 36 -0.30 -5.27 1.47
CA LYS A 36 -0.14 -6.72 1.61
C LYS A 36 0.96 -7.25 0.68
N LYS A 37 0.91 -6.90 -0.62
CA LYS A 37 1.93 -7.33 -1.59
C LYS A 37 3.32 -6.88 -1.17
N LEU A 38 3.48 -5.62 -0.77
CA LEU A 38 4.76 -5.11 -0.29
C LEU A 38 5.22 -5.84 0.98
N GLY A 39 4.31 -6.08 1.94
CA GLY A 39 4.61 -6.82 3.17
C GLY A 39 5.09 -8.25 2.90
N GLU A 40 4.42 -8.98 2.02
CA GLU A 40 4.81 -10.35 1.62
C GLU A 40 6.21 -10.39 0.99
N LEU A 41 6.54 -9.40 0.15
CA LEU A 41 7.87 -9.25 -0.46
C LEU A 41 8.94 -8.90 0.58
N LEU A 42 8.66 -7.95 1.49
CA LEU A 42 9.61 -7.54 2.54
C LEU A 42 9.89 -8.65 3.55
N MET A 43 8.90 -9.49 3.84
CA MET A 43 9.05 -10.69 4.66
C MET A 43 9.79 -11.83 3.91
N ASN A 44 10.15 -11.60 2.64
CA ASN A 44 10.82 -12.55 1.77
C ASN A 44 10.12 -13.92 1.75
N LEU A 45 8.78 -13.89 1.67
CA LEU A 45 7.96 -15.11 1.67
C LEU A 45 8.14 -15.92 0.38
N ASN A 46 8.49 -15.26 -0.72
CA ASN A 46 8.84 -15.92 -1.97
C ASN A 46 10.36 -16.09 -2.10
N LYS A 47 10.84 -17.31 -1.83
CA LYS A 47 12.26 -17.66 -1.89
C LYS A 47 12.76 -18.03 -3.30
N ASP A 48 11.86 -18.07 -4.29
CA ASP A 48 12.19 -18.43 -5.66
C ASP A 48 12.73 -17.23 -6.46
N LEU A 49 12.63 -16.01 -5.91
CA LEU A 49 13.19 -14.81 -6.52
C LEU A 49 14.69 -14.71 -6.24
N SER A 50 15.47 -14.42 -7.27
CA SER A 50 16.84 -13.95 -7.07
C SER A 50 16.85 -12.62 -6.32
N HIS A 51 17.99 -12.25 -5.73
CA HIS A 51 18.11 -10.96 -5.03
C HIS A 51 17.77 -9.76 -5.92
N GLY A 52 18.14 -9.81 -7.20
CA GLY A 52 17.82 -8.75 -8.17
C GLY A 52 16.32 -8.64 -8.43
N GLU A 53 15.66 -9.77 -8.70
CA GLU A 53 14.21 -9.82 -8.94
C GLU A 53 13.41 -9.43 -7.70
N TRP A 54 13.83 -9.90 -6.52
CA TRP A 54 13.24 -9.52 -5.24
C TRP A 54 13.30 -8.01 -5.01
N LYS A 55 14.47 -7.41 -5.26
CA LYS A 55 14.66 -5.97 -5.11
C LYS A 55 13.77 -5.19 -6.07
N THR A 56 13.76 -5.56 -7.35
CA THR A 56 12.89 -4.94 -8.35
C THR A 56 11.41 -5.05 -7.96
N ALA A 57 10.97 -6.23 -7.50
CA ALA A 57 9.60 -6.44 -7.05
C ALA A 57 9.25 -5.57 -5.83
N CYS A 58 10.18 -5.41 -4.88
CA CYS A 58 10.00 -4.53 -3.73
C CYS A 58 9.88 -3.06 -4.17
N ASP A 59 10.76 -2.61 -5.08
CA ASP A 59 10.74 -1.23 -5.59
C ASP A 59 9.43 -0.93 -6.34
N GLU A 60 8.95 -1.87 -7.14
CA GLU A 60 7.66 -1.77 -7.84
C GLU A 60 6.47 -1.78 -6.88
N ALA A 61 6.46 -2.70 -5.91
CA ALA A 61 5.39 -2.77 -4.91
C ALA A 61 5.35 -1.50 -4.05
N LYS A 62 6.51 -0.91 -3.74
CA LYS A 62 6.57 0.36 -3.03
C LYS A 62 5.99 1.51 -3.85
N LYS A 63 6.35 1.63 -5.13
CA LYS A 63 5.76 2.65 -6.01
C LYS A 63 4.25 2.54 -6.10
N GLU A 64 3.72 1.33 -6.09
CA GLU A 64 2.28 1.09 -6.11
C GLU A 64 1.60 1.55 -4.81
N VAL A 65 2.19 1.23 -3.65
CA VAL A 65 1.72 1.76 -2.36
C VAL A 65 1.74 3.29 -2.36
N ASP A 66 2.86 3.89 -2.76
CA ASP A 66 3.04 5.34 -2.78
C ASP A 66 2.02 6.02 -3.73
N ARG A 67 1.69 5.39 -4.87
CA ARG A 67 0.64 5.82 -5.79
C ARG A 67 -0.74 5.82 -5.13
N VAL A 68 -1.13 4.71 -4.52
CA VAL A 68 -2.44 4.57 -3.86
C VAL A 68 -2.59 5.56 -2.71
N VAL A 69 -1.54 5.74 -1.90
CA VAL A 69 -1.50 6.76 -0.84
C VAL A 69 -1.70 8.16 -1.40
N ALA A 70 -1.01 8.52 -2.48
CA ALA A 70 -1.16 9.83 -3.11
C ALA A 70 -2.57 10.05 -3.67
N GLU A 71 -3.19 9.02 -4.26
CA GLU A 71 -4.57 9.08 -4.72
C GLU A 71 -5.55 9.31 -3.57
N ILE A 72 -5.41 8.57 -2.46
CA ILE A 72 -6.25 8.73 -1.28
C ILE A 72 -6.07 10.14 -0.71
N LYS A 73 -4.83 10.63 -0.57
CA LYS A 73 -4.53 11.96 -0.04
C LYS A 73 -5.13 13.09 -0.89
N ALA A 74 -5.37 12.85 -2.17
CA ALA A 74 -5.97 13.82 -3.10
C ALA A 74 -7.51 13.84 -3.12
N LEU A 75 -8.18 12.92 -2.42
CA LEU A 75 -9.64 12.91 -2.24
C LEU A 75 -10.12 14.06 -1.34
#